data_AF-K1R513-F1
#
_entry.id   AF-K1R513-F1
#
_cell.length_a   1.000
_cell.length_b   1.000
_cell.length_c   1.000
_cell.angle_alpha   90.00
_cell.angle_beta   90.00
_cell.angle_gamma   90.00
#
_symmetry.space_group_name_H-M   'P 1'
#
loop_
_entity.id
_entity.type
_entity.pdbx_description
1 polymer ?
#
loop_
_entity_poly.entity_id
_entity_poly.type
_entity_poly.pdbx_seq_one_letter_code
_entity_poly.pdbx_strand_id
1 'polypeptide(L)'
;MLEDISMMRTLPNMMVMSPSDDVQTKWAIKEIANVNGPVYVRLSRLATPVIYDEGFVKENNIKFEIGKAIQIGDGTDASIIATGVTVVEALKAKEVLKEKGINVRVIDVHTIKPLDKEMIIKCAKETKRIITIEDHNIIGVISTLNQGGGPTYYTAAAGDTVQTVVDNTG
;
A
#
# COMPACT_ATOMS: atom_id res chain seq x y z
N MET A 1 -3.08 -2.15 -17.55
CA MET A 1 -3.76 -0.86 -17.76
C MET A 1 -3.35 0.01 -16.60
N LEU A 2 -2.81 1.20 -16.83
CA LEU A 2 -2.23 2.03 -15.77
C LEU A 2 -3.26 2.99 -15.16
N GLU A 3 -4.37 3.24 -15.86
CA GLU A 3 -5.35 4.27 -15.54
C GLU A 3 -6.62 3.71 -14.87
N ASP A 4 -6.76 2.38 -14.82
CA ASP A 4 -7.97 1.68 -14.37
C ASP A 4 -8.39 2.07 -12.95
N ILE A 5 -7.46 2.06 -12.00
CA ILE A 5 -7.73 2.42 -10.61
C ILE A 5 -8.21 3.88 -10.53
N SER A 6 -7.52 4.80 -11.20
CA SER A 6 -7.89 6.21 -11.22
C SER A 6 -9.28 6.42 -11.82
N MET A 7 -9.59 5.75 -12.93
CA MET A 7 -10.92 5.80 -13.54
C MET A 7 -12.01 5.28 -12.59
N MET A 8 -11.82 4.10 -12.00
CA MET A 8 -12.82 3.47 -11.13
C MET A 8 -13.07 4.27 -9.85
N ARG A 9 -12.05 4.98 -9.32
CA ARG A 9 -12.22 5.85 -8.15
C ARG A 9 -13.11 7.05 -8.42
N THR A 10 -13.18 7.56 -9.65
CA THR A 10 -14.02 8.73 -9.97
C THR A 10 -15.51 8.38 -9.96
N LEU A 11 -15.86 7.11 -10.14
CA LEU A 11 -17.25 6.66 -10.14
C LEU A 11 -17.86 6.78 -8.73
N PRO A 12 -19.02 7.45 -8.57
CA PRO A 12 -19.71 7.54 -7.29
C PRO A 12 -20.13 6.15 -6.81
N ASN A 13 -20.14 5.95 -5.49
CA ASN A 13 -20.51 4.68 -4.83
C ASN A 13 -19.64 3.45 -5.18
N MET A 14 -18.63 3.59 -6.04
CA MET A 14 -17.67 2.54 -6.36
C MET A 14 -16.69 2.31 -5.20
N MET A 15 -16.55 1.05 -4.79
CA MET A 15 -15.43 0.57 -3.99
C MET A 15 -14.30 0.12 -4.91
N VAL A 16 -13.06 0.42 -4.54
CA VAL A 16 -11.87 0.09 -5.34
C VAL A 16 -10.86 -0.60 -4.44
N MET A 17 -10.46 -1.80 -4.83
CA MET A 17 -9.50 -2.63 -4.11
C MET A 17 -8.40 -3.12 -5.03
N SER A 18 -7.21 -3.33 -4.47
CA SER A 18 -6.05 -3.90 -5.16
C SER A 18 -5.29 -4.77 -4.17
N PRO A 19 -5.70 -6.05 -3.99
CA PRO A 19 -5.06 -6.96 -3.07
C PRO A 19 -3.61 -7.30 -3.48
N SER A 20 -2.73 -7.50 -2.50
CA SER A 20 -1.28 -7.66 -2.71
C SER A 20 -0.81 -9.09 -2.99
N ASP A 21 -1.53 -10.11 -2.51
CA ASP A 21 -1.29 -11.52 -2.81
C ASP A 21 -2.59 -12.34 -2.93
N ASP A 22 -2.43 -13.66 -3.09
CA ASP A 22 -3.54 -14.61 -3.21
C ASP A 22 -4.34 -14.77 -1.91
N VAL A 23 -3.68 -14.74 -0.75
CA VAL A 23 -4.34 -14.83 0.56
C VAL A 23 -5.21 -13.60 0.83
N GLN A 24 -4.67 -12.40 0.62
CA GLN A 24 -5.41 -11.15 0.76
C GLN A 24 -6.52 -11.03 -0.29
N THR A 25 -6.30 -11.54 -1.50
CA THR A 25 -7.37 -11.67 -2.51
C THR A 25 -8.52 -12.52 -1.99
N LYS A 26 -8.22 -13.69 -1.39
CA LYS A 26 -9.25 -14.57 -0.83
C LYS A 26 -10.06 -13.88 0.28
N TRP A 27 -9.41 -13.11 1.16
CA TRP A 27 -10.11 -12.30 2.17
C TRP A 27 -10.97 -11.22 1.53
N ALA A 28 -10.42 -10.45 0.58
CA ALA A 28 -11.15 -9.40 -0.12
C ALA A 28 -12.41 -9.94 -0.81
N ILE A 29 -12.29 -11.01 -1.59
CA ILE A 29 -13.44 -11.63 -2.30
C ILE A 29 -14.51 -12.12 -1.31
N LYS A 30 -14.10 -12.64 -0.14
CA LYS A 30 -15.05 -13.07 0.90
C LYS A 30 -15.80 -11.89 1.52
N GLU A 31 -15.11 -10.79 1.83
CA GLU A 31 -15.72 -9.62 2.46
C GLU A 31 -16.62 -8.84 1.49
N ILE A 32 -16.21 -8.68 0.22
CA ILE A 32 -17.00 -7.94 -0.77
C ILE A 32 -18.31 -8.64 -1.14
N ALA A 33 -18.42 -9.95 -0.91
CA ALA A 33 -19.68 -10.69 -1.08
C ALA A 33 -20.79 -10.16 -0.16
N ASN A 34 -20.43 -9.47 0.92
CA ASN A 34 -21.37 -8.84 1.86
C ASN A 34 -21.57 -7.34 1.60
N VAL A 35 -20.91 -6.77 0.58
CA VAL A 35 -20.99 -5.33 0.27
C VAL A 35 -22.17 -5.06 -0.65
N ASN A 36 -23.01 -4.10 -0.27
CA ASN A 36 -24.07 -3.58 -1.12
C ASN A 36 -23.52 -2.46 -2.02
N GLY A 37 -23.32 -2.76 -3.30
CA GLY A 37 -22.89 -1.77 -4.29
C GLY A 37 -21.82 -2.30 -5.23
N PRO A 38 -21.37 -1.48 -6.20
CA PRO A 38 -20.36 -1.89 -7.16
C PRO A 38 -18.97 -1.90 -6.51
N VAL A 39 -18.23 -2.98 -6.75
CA VAL A 39 -16.85 -3.15 -6.30
C VAL A 39 -15.97 -3.47 -7.50
N TYR A 40 -14.88 -2.70 -7.64
CA TYR A 40 -13.78 -2.98 -8.55
C TYR A 40 -12.61 -3.61 -7.77
N VAL A 41 -12.19 -4.80 -8.19
CA VAL A 41 -11.00 -5.48 -7.63
C VAL A 41 -9.97 -5.63 -8.74
N ARG A 42 -8.82 -4.97 -8.60
CA ARG A 42 -7.69 -5.15 -9.51
C ARG A 42 -6.91 -6.38 -9.09
N LEU A 43 -6.77 -7.33 -10.01
CA LEU A 43 -5.98 -8.55 -9.80
C LEU A 43 -4.77 -8.55 -10.74
N SER A 44 -3.64 -9.06 -10.25
CA SER A 44 -2.48 -9.33 -11.08
C SER A 44 -2.68 -10.59 -11.91
N ARG A 45 -2.13 -10.60 -13.12
CA ARG A 45 -2.03 -11.82 -13.95
C ARG A 45 -0.83 -12.69 -13.58
N LEU A 46 0.25 -12.07 -13.12
CA LEU A 46 1.48 -12.79 -12.79
C LEU A 46 1.38 -13.31 -11.36
N ALA A 47 1.90 -14.52 -11.14
CA ALA A 47 2.06 -15.06 -9.80
C ALA A 47 2.95 -14.12 -8.99
N THR A 48 2.44 -13.66 -7.84
CA THR A 48 3.21 -12.91 -6.85
C THR A 48 3.59 -13.84 -5.70
N PRO A 49 4.69 -13.56 -4.98
CA PRO A 49 4.99 -14.26 -3.74
C PRO A 49 3.85 -14.11 -2.74
N VAL A 50 3.60 -15.17 -1.96
CA VAL A 50 2.66 -15.13 -0.83
C VAL A 50 3.29 -14.27 0.28
N ILE A 51 2.57 -13.24 0.71
CA ILE A 51 2.98 -12.32 1.79
C ILE A 51 2.31 -12.75 3.10
N TYR A 52 1.01 -13.06 3.04
CA TYR A 52 0.17 -13.28 4.20
C TYR A 52 -0.03 -14.76 4.52
N ASP A 53 1.07 -15.52 4.58
CA ASP A 53 1.00 -16.88 5.13
C ASP A 53 0.59 -16.88 6.62
N GLU A 54 0.18 -18.04 7.13
CA GLU A 54 -0.32 -18.17 8.52
C GLU A 54 0.70 -17.71 9.57
N GLY A 55 1.99 -17.93 9.32
CA GLY A 55 3.08 -17.52 10.21
C GLY A 55 3.21 -16.00 10.25
N PHE A 56 3.29 -15.38 9.07
CA PHE A 56 3.40 -13.93 8.91
C PHE A 56 2.19 -13.20 9.51
N VAL A 57 0.98 -13.70 9.26
CA VAL A 57 -0.27 -13.16 9.82
C VAL A 57 -0.25 -13.18 11.34
N LYS A 58 0.18 -14.29 11.94
CA LYS A 58 0.25 -14.45 13.39
C LYS A 58 1.33 -13.57 14.02
N GLU A 59 2.52 -13.54 13.43
CA GLU A 59 3.65 -12.74 13.92
C GLU A 59 3.33 -11.24 13.93
N ASN A 60 2.68 -10.76 12.88
CA ASN A 60 2.36 -9.34 12.73
C ASN A 60 0.95 -8.97 13.25
N ASN A 61 0.23 -9.92 13.87
CA ASN A 61 -1.14 -9.74 14.38
C ASN A 61 -2.08 -9.09 13.33
N ILE A 62 -2.01 -9.59 12.10
CA ILE A 62 -2.70 -9.00 10.95
C ILE A 62 -4.21 -9.23 11.07
N LYS A 63 -4.97 -8.16 10.84
CA LYS A 63 -6.42 -8.19 10.70
C LYS A 63 -6.81 -7.52 9.39
N PHE A 64 -7.58 -8.22 8.57
CA PHE A 64 -8.09 -7.69 7.32
C PHE A 64 -9.46 -7.04 7.56
N GLU A 65 -9.63 -5.80 7.13
CA GLU A 65 -10.89 -5.07 7.18
C GLU A 65 -10.97 -4.12 5.97
N ILE A 66 -12.10 -4.13 5.26
CA ILE A 66 -12.30 -3.22 4.13
C ILE A 66 -12.18 -1.77 4.61
N GLY A 67 -11.34 -0.98 3.93
CA GLY A 67 -11.12 0.43 4.25
C GLY A 67 -10.11 0.67 5.38
N LYS A 68 -9.47 -0.37 5.92
CA LYS A 68 -8.35 -0.27 6.86
C LYS A 68 -7.07 -0.79 6.23
N ALA A 69 -6.00 -0.02 6.32
CA ALA A 69 -4.70 -0.42 5.79
C ALA A 69 -3.94 -1.31 6.79
N ILE A 70 -3.06 -2.17 6.28
CA ILE A 70 -2.26 -3.08 7.09
C ILE A 70 -0.87 -2.48 7.30
N GLN A 71 -0.47 -2.24 8.55
CA GLN A 71 0.89 -1.81 8.90
C GLN A 71 1.78 -3.02 9.17
N ILE A 72 2.99 -3.03 8.60
CA ILE A 72 3.99 -4.08 8.77
C ILE A 72 5.27 -3.45 9.34
N GLY A 73 5.53 -3.73 10.61
CA GLY A 73 6.62 -3.16 11.43
C GLY A 73 6.37 -1.73 11.90
N ASP A 74 7.31 -1.21 12.70
CA ASP A 74 7.14 0.02 13.48
C ASP A 74 8.18 1.11 13.18
N GLY A 75 9.01 0.94 12.14
CA GLY A 75 10.06 1.89 11.78
C GLY A 75 9.53 3.33 11.60
N THR A 76 10.32 4.31 12.04
CA THR A 76 9.92 5.73 12.10
C THR A 76 10.69 6.62 11.14
N ASP A 77 11.71 6.11 10.45
CA ASP A 77 12.48 6.90 9.49
C ASP A 77 11.68 7.23 8.23
N ALA A 78 10.80 6.32 7.80
CA ALA A 78 9.82 6.56 6.76
C ALA A 78 8.63 5.59 6.85
N SER A 79 7.49 6.01 6.29
CA SER A 79 6.36 5.14 5.97
C SER A 79 6.32 4.90 4.46
N ILE A 80 6.45 3.63 4.06
CA ILE A 80 6.31 3.20 2.67
C ILE A 80 4.88 2.71 2.46
N ILE A 81 4.11 3.42 1.64
CA ILE A 81 2.70 3.15 1.36
C ILE A 81 2.62 2.49 -0.01
N ALA A 82 2.13 1.26 -0.07
CA ALA A 82 2.07 0.46 -1.29
C ALA A 82 0.69 -0.19 -1.45
N THR A 83 0.39 -0.69 -2.65
CA THR A 83 -0.89 -1.36 -2.95
C THR A 83 -0.70 -2.42 -4.02
N GLY A 84 -1.44 -3.51 -3.93
CA GLY A 84 -1.34 -4.60 -4.90
C GLY A 84 0.07 -5.18 -5.00
N VAL A 85 0.50 -5.44 -6.23
CA VAL A 85 1.78 -6.11 -6.52
C VAL A 85 3.01 -5.34 -6.03
N THR A 86 2.90 -4.06 -5.68
CA THR A 86 4.06 -3.28 -5.21
C THR A 86 4.39 -3.50 -3.74
N VAL A 87 3.49 -4.13 -2.97
CA VAL A 87 3.70 -4.38 -1.53
C VAL A 87 4.88 -5.33 -1.31
N VAL A 88 5.08 -6.32 -2.18
CA VAL A 88 6.24 -7.22 -2.09
C VAL A 88 7.56 -6.47 -2.29
N GLU A 89 7.59 -5.49 -3.19
CA GLU A 89 8.78 -4.65 -3.42
C GLU A 89 9.01 -3.69 -2.26
N ALA A 90 7.95 -3.17 -1.65
CA ALA A 90 8.03 -2.36 -0.43
C ALA A 90 8.64 -3.14 0.75
N LEU A 91 8.25 -4.41 0.91
CA LEU A 91 8.81 -5.29 1.94
C LEU A 91 10.28 -5.61 1.68
N LYS A 92 10.68 -5.88 0.43
CA LYS A 92 12.09 -6.03 0.06
C LYS A 92 12.90 -4.77 0.37
N ALA A 93 12.35 -3.59 0.03
CA ALA A 93 13.01 -2.31 0.32
C ALA A 93 13.20 -2.11 1.83
N LYS A 94 12.19 -2.46 2.64
CA LYS A 94 12.29 -2.41 4.11
C LYS A 94 13.45 -3.24 4.63
N GLU A 95 13.63 -4.48 4.15
CA GLU A 95 14.74 -5.33 4.60
C GLU A 95 16.12 -4.76 4.17
N VAL A 96 16.25 -4.29 2.93
CA VAL A 96 17.50 -3.65 2.45
C VAL A 96 17.85 -2.38 3.24
N LEU A 97 16.86 -1.58 3.62
CA LEU A 97 17.07 -0.36 4.40
C LEU A 97 17.46 -0.68 5.85
N LYS A 98 16.88 -1.74 6.41
CA LYS A 98 17.22 -2.22 7.75
C LYS A 98 18.69 -2.61 7.85
N GLU A 99 19.25 -3.26 6.82
CA GLU A 99 20.70 -3.57 6.73
C GLU A 99 21.58 -2.31 6.72
N LYS A 100 21.04 -1.17 6.26
CA LYS A 100 21.70 0.14 6.26
C LYS A 100 21.42 0.97 7.52
N GLY A 101 20.74 0.39 8.51
CA GLY A 101 20.36 1.07 9.76
C GLY A 101 19.20 2.06 9.61
N ILE A 102 18.47 2.02 8.49
CA ILE A 102 17.28 2.85 8.26
C ILE A 102 16.04 2.00 8.56
N ASN A 103 15.28 2.40 9.58
CA ASN A 103 14.13 1.61 10.04
C ASN A 103 12.82 2.22 9.54
N VAL A 104 12.19 1.54 8.57
CA VAL A 104 10.94 1.97 7.93
C VAL A 104 9.79 1.02 8.26
N ARG A 105 8.56 1.52 8.13
CA ARG A 105 7.34 0.68 8.14
C ARG A 105 6.74 0.61 6.75
N VAL A 106 6.07 -0.50 6.45
CA VAL A 106 5.30 -0.68 5.20
C VAL A 106 3.81 -0.63 5.53
N ILE A 107 3.05 0.08 4.72
CA ILE A 107 1.60 0.22 4.80
C ILE A 107 1.00 -0.37 3.53
N ASP A 108 0.35 -1.53 3.63
CA ASP A 108 -0.41 -2.13 2.54
C ASP A 108 -1.83 -1.53 2.49
N VAL A 109 -2.09 -0.76 1.45
CA VAL A 109 -3.38 -0.13 1.14
C VAL A 109 -4.13 -1.00 0.14
N HIS A 110 -4.67 -2.12 0.61
CA HIS A 110 -5.48 -3.02 -0.22
C HIS A 110 -6.84 -2.44 -0.60
N THR A 111 -7.36 -1.49 0.20
CA THR A 111 -8.58 -0.73 -0.11
C THR A 111 -8.21 0.70 -0.51
N ILE A 112 -8.40 1.00 -1.78
CA ILE A 112 -8.06 2.29 -2.38
C ILE A 112 -9.21 3.30 -2.24
N LYS A 113 -10.44 2.80 -2.27
CA LYS A 113 -11.67 3.57 -2.02
C LYS A 113 -12.68 2.65 -1.33
N PRO A 114 -13.13 2.97 -0.09
CA PRO A 114 -12.71 4.09 0.74
C PRO A 114 -11.26 3.94 1.24
N LEU A 115 -10.53 5.06 1.31
CA LEU A 115 -9.14 5.09 1.77
C LEU A 115 -9.09 5.21 3.30
N ASP A 116 -8.15 4.50 3.93
CA ASP A 116 -7.84 4.62 5.36
C ASP A 116 -7.10 5.94 5.67
N LYS A 117 -7.85 7.04 5.76
CA LYS A 117 -7.27 8.37 6.04
C LYS A 117 -6.57 8.44 7.40
N GLU A 118 -7.05 7.69 8.39
CA GLU A 118 -6.50 7.70 9.74
C GLU A 118 -5.08 7.13 9.75
N MET A 119 -4.85 6.03 9.03
CA MET A 119 -3.51 5.46 8.87
C MET A 119 -2.56 6.43 8.17
N ILE A 120 -3.01 7.10 7.09
CA ILE A 120 -2.16 8.07 6.37
C ILE A 120 -1.78 9.24 7.30
N ILE A 121 -2.74 9.78 8.05
CA ILE A 121 -2.49 10.85 9.02
C ILE A 121 -1.53 10.40 10.13
N LYS A 122 -1.69 9.16 10.62
CA LYS A 122 -0.77 8.56 11.60
C LYS A 122 0.65 8.50 11.06
N CYS A 123 0.83 7.99 9.84
CA CYS A 123 2.14 7.94 9.18
C CYS A 123 2.76 9.32 9.03
N ALA A 124 1.97 10.33 8.64
CA ALA A 124 2.43 11.70 8.50
C ALA A 124 2.88 12.36 9.81
N LYS A 125 2.32 11.92 10.94
CA LYS A 125 2.68 12.42 12.27
C LYS A 125 3.86 11.68 12.90
N GLU A 126 3.95 10.37 12.67
CA GLU A 126 4.90 9.50 13.37
C GLU A 126 6.21 9.25 12.62
N THR A 127 6.27 9.58 11.33
CA THR A 127 7.45 9.30 10.50
C THR A 127 7.98 10.53 9.80
N LYS A 128 9.28 10.54 9.50
CA LYS A 128 9.96 11.70 8.90
C LYS A 128 9.57 11.90 7.43
N ARG A 129 9.20 10.82 6.74
CA ARG A 129 8.99 10.77 5.28
C ARG A 129 7.85 9.83 4.92
N ILE A 130 7.09 10.17 3.88
CA ILE A 130 6.10 9.27 3.28
C ILE A 130 6.57 8.94 1.87
N ILE A 131 6.60 7.67 1.53
CA ILE A 131 6.99 7.20 0.20
C ILE A 131 5.85 6.34 -0.33
N THR A 132 5.38 6.60 -1.53
CA THR A 132 4.27 5.87 -2.15
C THR A 132 4.81 5.02 -3.30
N ILE A 133 4.46 3.75 -3.35
CA ILE A 133 4.87 2.85 -4.43
C ILE A 133 3.63 2.30 -5.11
N GLU A 134 3.48 2.62 -6.39
CA GLU A 134 2.23 2.46 -7.11
C GLU A 134 2.48 1.81 -8.48
N ASP A 135 1.78 0.71 -8.79
CA ASP A 135 1.78 0.09 -10.13
C ASP A 135 0.75 0.78 -11.05
N HIS A 136 0.83 2.10 -11.13
CA HIS A 136 -0.01 2.93 -11.99
C HIS A 136 0.70 4.24 -12.34
N ASN A 137 0.04 5.10 -13.12
CA ASN A 137 0.60 6.40 -13.52
C ASN A 137 0.94 7.27 -12.27
N ILE A 138 2.09 7.96 -12.30
CA ILE A 138 2.62 8.81 -11.21
C ILE A 138 1.62 9.89 -10.75
N ILE A 139 0.69 10.30 -11.63
CA ILE A 139 -0.53 11.04 -11.25
C ILE A 139 -1.53 10.04 -10.65
N GLY A 140 -1.15 9.52 -9.50
CA GLY A 140 -1.72 8.38 -8.84
C GLY A 140 -2.57 8.69 -7.62
N VAL A 141 -3.12 7.62 -7.08
CA VAL A 141 -4.17 7.59 -6.08
C VAL A 141 -3.74 8.17 -4.74
N ILE A 142 -2.52 7.83 -4.33
CA ILE A 142 -1.94 8.24 -3.06
C ILE A 142 -1.11 9.52 -3.26
N SER A 143 -0.48 9.72 -4.43
CA SER A 143 0.28 10.94 -4.73
C SER A 143 -0.58 12.21 -4.76
N THR A 144 -1.88 12.09 -5.04
CA THR A 144 -2.84 13.22 -4.97
C THR A 144 -3.16 13.70 -3.54
N LEU A 145 -2.70 13.00 -2.49
CA LEU A 145 -2.84 13.44 -1.10
C LEU A 145 -1.83 14.55 -0.69
N ASN A 146 -0.97 15.00 -1.62
CA ASN A 146 0.05 16.04 -1.45
C ASN A 146 -0.49 17.49 -1.28
N GLN A 147 -1.46 17.72 -0.40
CA GLN A 147 -2.06 19.05 -0.20
C GLN A 147 -1.88 19.63 1.22
N GLY A 148 -0.64 19.75 1.70
CA GLY A 148 -0.33 20.61 2.85
C GLY A 148 0.95 20.23 3.61
N GLY A 149 1.65 21.23 4.17
CA GLY A 149 3.01 21.14 4.72
C GLY A 149 3.23 20.04 5.77
N GLY A 150 3.67 18.89 5.29
CA GLY A 150 3.96 17.66 6.03
C GLY A 150 5.25 17.01 5.52
N PRO A 151 5.49 15.71 5.78
CA PRO A 151 6.70 15.01 5.37
C PRO A 151 6.92 15.04 3.85
N THR A 152 8.17 14.90 3.40
CA THR A 152 8.49 14.83 1.98
C THR A 152 7.88 13.58 1.35
N TYR A 153 7.23 13.75 0.19
CA TYR A 153 6.55 12.70 -0.56
C TYR A 153 7.34 12.28 -1.78
N TYR A 154 7.49 10.98 -1.98
CA TYR A 154 8.17 10.40 -3.16
C TYR A 154 7.30 9.32 -3.77
N THR A 155 7.20 9.29 -5.10
CA THR A 155 6.45 8.26 -5.83
C THR A 155 7.41 7.45 -6.68
N ALA A 156 7.41 6.12 -6.49
CA ALA A 156 8.23 5.19 -7.27
C ALA A 156 7.35 4.20 -8.04
N ALA A 157 7.75 3.87 -9.27
CA ALA A 157 7.20 2.73 -10.01
C ALA A 157 7.79 1.41 -9.47
N ALA A 158 7.11 0.30 -9.72
CA ALA A 158 7.45 -1.04 -9.21
C ALA A 158 8.90 -1.52 -9.51
N GLY A 159 9.61 -0.92 -10.48
CA GLY A 159 10.97 -1.30 -10.88
C GLY A 159 12.11 -0.54 -10.18
N ASP A 160 11.87 0.66 -9.66
CA ASP A 160 12.92 1.55 -9.09
C ASP A 160 12.77 1.73 -7.57
N THR A 161 11.97 0.87 -6.94
CA THR A 161 11.47 1.03 -5.57
C THR A 161 12.59 1.12 -4.54
N VAL A 162 13.56 0.21 -4.57
CA VAL A 162 14.64 0.17 -3.57
C VAL A 162 15.57 1.38 -3.72
N GLN A 163 15.96 1.72 -4.96
CA GLN A 163 16.85 2.84 -5.23
C GLN A 163 16.17 4.17 -4.89
N THR A 164 14.92 4.37 -5.31
CA THR A 164 14.15 5.58 -4.99
C THR A 164 13.95 5.73 -3.49
N VAL A 165 13.68 4.64 -2.75
CA VAL A 165 13.55 4.74 -1.31
C VAL A 165 14.90 5.04 -0.65
N VAL A 166 15.99 4.40 -1.08
CA VAL A 166 17.34 4.65 -0.56
C VAL A 166 17.79 6.09 -0.81
N ASP A 167 17.63 6.60 -2.03
CA ASP A 167 18.05 7.96 -2.42
C ASP A 167 17.29 9.05 -1.67
N ASN A 168 16.08 8.73 -1.19
CA ASN A 168 15.19 9.67 -0.52
C ASN A 168 15.03 9.43 0.98
N THR A 169 15.74 8.45 1.54
CA THR A 169 15.79 8.20 3.00
C THR A 169 17.13 8.58 3.63
N GLY A 170 18.18 8.79 2.81
CA GLY A 170 19.47 9.35 3.21
C GLY A 170 19.45 10.80 3.69
#